data_AF-A0A137QEL1-F1
#
_entry.id   AF-A0A137QEL1-F1
#
_cell.length_a   1.000
_cell.length_b   1.000
_cell.length_c   1.000
_cell.angle_alpha   90.00
_cell.angle_beta   90.00
_cell.angle_gamma   90.00
#
_symmetry.space_group_name_H-M   'P 1'
#
loop_
_entity.id
_entity.type
_entity.pdbx_description
1 polymer ?
#
loop_
_entity_poly.entity_id
_entity_poly.type
_entity_poly.pdbx_seq_one_letter_code
_entity_poly.pdbx_strand_id
1 'polypeptide(L)'
;RQFYRLKARDDIENVRTTKEPSLQRRKYKRIAQEMRRITRGLQGDWRSFDHILDIAYGRKGKLRHELIEPFLSDPKAQVPPPIIPQMPNSRPPVYSPDLRALLTNVISRTTKPLRPGQLKKPSTLPPQADPASDEARLFGPLSKRREKNILHRYFKEEVRKVYPPFGVEVQNGKTLEEVGIRGGAGQGLNLRKDIEAIIGPVWKPPPLTRRERQALGTENPTSTESPPGRHPSRWLRRRYQSLLARLPILQFTPGQNPRTGRYEIERSNKALVDIYTAGGRLLPVAGAPQVAWYEAASSQPKAELTSKLSM
;
A
#
# COMPACT_ATOMS: atom_id res chain seq x y z
N ARG A 1 7.00 -5.42 18.54
CA ARG A 1 7.96 -6.12 19.43
C ARG A 1 7.94 -7.63 19.24
N GLN A 2 6.77 -8.29 19.35
CA GLN A 2 6.63 -9.76 19.19
C GLN A 2 7.21 -10.27 17.87
N PHE A 3 6.88 -9.62 16.74
CA PHE A 3 7.43 -9.95 15.42
C PHE A 3 8.96 -10.11 15.41
N TYR A 4 9.71 -9.12 15.95
CA TYR A 4 11.17 -9.16 15.95
C TYR A 4 11.75 -10.22 16.89
N ARG A 5 11.03 -10.62 17.93
CA ARG A 5 11.45 -11.74 18.79
C ARG A 5 11.38 -13.05 18.02
N LEU A 6 10.27 -13.31 17.34
CA LEU A 6 10.10 -14.49 16.49
C LEU A 6 11.12 -14.50 15.37
N LYS A 7 11.25 -13.38 14.65
CA LYS A 7 12.23 -13.24 13.57
C LYS A 7 13.67 -13.47 14.04
N ALA A 8 14.07 -12.90 15.18
CA ALA A 8 15.42 -13.11 15.71
C ALA A 8 15.68 -14.58 16.05
N ARG A 9 14.69 -15.28 16.61
CA ARG A 9 14.76 -16.73 16.85
C ARG A 9 14.97 -17.48 15.54
N ASP A 10 14.11 -17.26 14.55
CA ASP A 10 14.19 -17.93 13.24
C ASP A 10 15.52 -17.67 12.55
N ASP A 11 16.02 -16.43 12.59
CA ASP A 11 17.30 -16.06 11.99
C ASP A 11 18.48 -16.77 12.67
N ILE A 12 18.47 -16.90 14.00
CA ILE A 12 19.51 -17.63 14.75
C ILE A 12 19.43 -19.12 14.47
N GLU A 13 18.23 -19.71 14.47
CA GLU A 13 18.03 -21.11 14.10
C GLU A 13 18.52 -21.38 12.67
N ASN A 14 18.21 -20.48 11.73
CA ASN A 14 18.68 -20.53 10.34
C ASN A 14 20.20 -20.41 10.20
N VAL A 15 20.89 -19.71 11.10
CA VAL A 15 22.36 -19.67 11.16
C VAL A 15 22.91 -20.97 11.74
N ARG A 16 22.28 -21.51 12.78
CA ARG A 16 22.69 -22.75 13.45
C ARG A 16 22.59 -23.96 12.54
N THR A 17 21.53 -24.05 11.73
CA THR A 17 21.29 -25.17 10.80
C THR A 17 22.18 -25.13 9.55
N THR A 18 22.84 -24.01 9.27
CA THR A 18 23.69 -23.86 8.07
C THR A 18 25.03 -24.53 8.30
N LYS A 19 25.30 -25.61 7.56
CA LYS A 19 26.56 -26.37 7.63
C LYS A 19 27.75 -25.60 7.03
N GLU A 20 27.53 -24.84 5.95
CA GLU A 20 28.61 -24.16 5.24
C GLU A 20 29.05 -22.87 5.96
N PRO A 21 30.33 -22.73 6.35
CA PRO A 21 30.80 -21.59 7.15
C PRO A 21 30.74 -20.26 6.39
N SER A 22 30.92 -20.28 5.06
CA SER A 22 30.85 -19.08 4.21
C SER A 22 29.44 -18.47 4.23
N LEU A 23 28.42 -19.32 4.07
CA LEU A 23 27.01 -18.92 4.13
C LEU A 23 26.60 -18.52 5.54
N GLN A 24 27.11 -19.22 6.56
CA GLN A 24 26.88 -18.88 7.95
C GLN A 24 27.38 -17.46 8.28
N ARG A 25 28.62 -17.12 7.87
CA ARG A 25 29.18 -15.76 8.02
C ARG A 25 28.34 -14.69 7.31
N ARG A 26 27.85 -14.98 6.09
CA ARG A 26 26.96 -14.06 5.34
C ARG A 26 25.62 -13.84 6.06
N LYS A 27 25.02 -14.90 6.61
CA LYS A 27 23.78 -14.82 7.40
C LYS A 27 24.00 -14.01 8.69
N TYR A 28 25.07 -14.29 9.42
CA TYR A 28 25.44 -13.52 10.62
C TYR A 28 25.65 -12.03 10.32
N LYS A 29 26.37 -11.71 9.24
CA LYS A 29 26.56 -10.32 8.77
C LYS A 29 25.23 -9.63 8.48
N ARG A 30 24.25 -10.34 7.90
CA ARG A 30 22.90 -9.81 7.63
C ARG A 30 22.16 -9.49 8.94
N ILE A 31 22.20 -10.39 9.92
CA ILE A 31 21.60 -10.17 11.25
C ILE A 31 22.24 -8.96 11.92
N ALA A 32 23.58 -8.86 11.92
CA ALA A 32 24.29 -7.73 12.50
C ALA A 32 23.97 -6.39 11.81
N GLN A 33 23.76 -6.38 10.48
CA GLN A 33 23.30 -5.20 9.76
C GLN A 33 21.88 -4.80 10.18
N GLU A 34 20.99 -5.77 10.34
CA GLU A 34 19.62 -5.52 10.78
C GLU A 34 19.56 -4.99 12.21
N MET A 35 20.34 -5.58 13.13
CA MET A 35 20.48 -5.07 14.49
C MET A 35 20.96 -3.62 14.53
N ARG A 36 21.97 -3.27 13.72
CA ARG A 36 22.42 -1.87 13.60
C ARG A 36 21.32 -0.94 13.11
N ARG A 37 20.47 -1.38 12.16
CA ARG A 37 19.31 -0.60 11.71
C ARG A 37 18.28 -0.44 12.81
N ILE A 38 18.01 -1.50 13.58
CA ILE A 38 17.09 -1.45 14.72
C ILE A 38 17.58 -0.43 15.75
N THR A 39 18.85 -0.50 16.14
CA THR A 39 19.47 0.46 17.08
C THR A 39 19.36 1.90 16.57
N ARG A 40 19.67 2.16 15.30
CA ARG A 40 19.51 3.50 14.70
C ARG A 40 18.06 3.98 14.71
N GLY A 41 17.11 3.10 14.40
CA GLY A 41 15.68 3.42 14.45
C GLY A 41 15.22 3.78 15.86
N LEU A 42 15.71 3.07 16.88
CA LEU A 42 15.44 3.38 18.29
C LEU A 42 16.08 4.69 18.75
N GLN A 43 17.23 5.07 18.17
CA GLN A 43 17.89 6.37 18.39
C GLN A 43 17.21 7.55 17.67
N GLY A 44 16.13 7.31 16.92
CA GLY A 44 15.33 8.36 16.27
C GLY A 44 15.56 8.53 14.76
N ASP A 45 16.41 7.71 14.12
CA ASP A 45 16.51 7.69 12.65
C ASP A 45 15.21 7.17 12.02
N TRP A 46 14.42 8.09 11.48
CA TRP A 46 13.10 7.79 10.93
C TRP A 46 13.15 6.85 9.73
N ARG A 47 14.23 6.86 8.91
CA ARG A 47 14.35 5.97 7.75
C ARG A 47 14.56 4.53 8.19
N SER A 48 15.44 4.36 9.18
CA SER A 48 15.66 3.06 9.82
C SER A 48 14.39 2.57 10.51
N PHE A 49 13.66 3.46 11.20
CA PHE A 49 12.39 3.10 11.85
C PHE A 49 11.29 2.72 10.86
N ASP A 50 11.14 3.46 9.76
CA ASP A 50 10.18 3.10 8.71
C ASP A 50 10.53 1.75 8.08
N HIS A 51 11.81 1.44 7.92
CA HIS A 51 12.24 0.11 7.48
C HIS A 51 11.88 -1.00 8.48
N ILE A 52 11.98 -0.72 9.78
CA ILE A 52 11.57 -1.66 10.85
C ILE A 52 10.06 -1.94 10.74
N LEU A 53 9.25 -0.88 10.60
CA LEU A 53 7.81 -1.02 10.39
C LEU A 53 7.50 -1.77 9.09
N ASP A 54 8.22 -1.49 8.01
CA ASP A 54 8.03 -2.15 6.72
C ASP A 54 8.23 -3.66 6.79
N ILE A 55 9.24 -4.11 7.53
CA ILE A 55 9.48 -5.55 7.69
C ILE A 55 8.40 -6.14 8.61
N ALA A 56 8.15 -5.51 9.77
CA ALA A 56 7.22 -6.03 10.77
C ALA A 56 5.76 -6.14 10.29
N TYR A 57 5.35 -5.24 9.39
CA TYR A 57 4.00 -5.18 8.84
C TYR A 57 3.94 -5.66 7.38
N GLY A 58 4.94 -6.43 6.93
CA GLY A 58 4.91 -7.11 5.64
C GLY A 58 4.84 -6.18 4.43
N ARG A 59 5.42 -4.97 4.51
CA ARG A 59 5.66 -4.12 3.34
C ARG A 59 6.92 -4.54 2.59
N LYS A 60 7.85 -5.24 3.27
CA LYS A 60 9.09 -5.77 2.72
C LYS A 60 9.35 -7.20 3.24
N GLY A 61 10.25 -7.92 2.57
CA GLY A 61 10.73 -9.24 3.00
C GLY A 61 9.73 -10.38 2.77
N LYS A 62 9.88 -11.45 3.57
CA LYS A 62 9.09 -12.70 3.44
C LYS A 62 7.60 -12.49 3.74
N LEU A 63 7.29 -11.78 4.83
CA LEU A 63 5.91 -11.50 5.23
C LEU A 63 5.13 -10.74 4.15
N ARG A 64 5.79 -9.88 3.36
CA ARG A 64 5.17 -9.24 2.19
C ARG A 64 4.65 -10.27 1.18
N HIS A 65 5.42 -11.33 0.94
CA HIS A 65 5.04 -12.38 0.02
C HIS A 65 3.87 -13.20 0.56
N GLU A 66 3.93 -13.60 1.83
CA GLU A 66 2.87 -14.35 2.52
C GLU A 66 1.55 -13.56 2.54
N LEU A 67 1.61 -12.23 2.70
CA LEU A 67 0.41 -11.39 2.66
C LEU A 67 -0.17 -11.25 1.24
N ILE A 68 0.65 -11.22 0.18
CA ILE A 68 0.14 -11.02 -1.19
C ILE A 68 -0.28 -12.34 -1.85
N GLU A 69 0.34 -13.46 -1.48
CA GLU A 69 0.17 -14.77 -2.11
C GLU A 69 -1.30 -15.24 -2.21
N PRO A 70 -2.17 -15.07 -1.18
CA PRO A 70 -3.58 -15.44 -1.27
C PRO A 70 -4.34 -14.74 -2.41
N PHE A 71 -3.89 -13.54 -2.77
CA PHE A 71 -4.48 -12.71 -3.83
C PHE A 71 -3.89 -12.99 -5.22
N LEU A 72 -2.89 -13.87 -5.35
CA LEU A 72 -2.27 -14.19 -6.65
C LEU A 72 -2.93 -15.37 -7.38
N SER A 73 -3.63 -16.23 -6.64
CA SER A 73 -4.31 -17.39 -7.19
C SER A 73 -5.80 -17.21 -6.96
N ASP A 74 -6.65 -17.51 -7.94
CA ASP A 74 -8.10 -17.56 -7.74
C ASP A 74 -8.65 -18.92 -8.20
N PRO A 75 -9.13 -19.77 -7.28
CA PRO A 75 -9.67 -21.08 -7.62
C PRO A 75 -10.99 -20.98 -8.39
N LYS A 76 -11.69 -19.84 -8.30
CA LYS A 76 -12.96 -19.60 -8.98
C LYS A 76 -12.78 -18.99 -10.37
N ALA A 77 -11.60 -18.43 -10.65
CA ALA A 77 -11.35 -17.80 -11.95
C ALA A 77 -11.21 -18.86 -13.04
N GLN A 78 -11.84 -18.59 -14.19
CA GLN A 78 -11.64 -19.41 -15.37
C GLN A 78 -10.18 -19.32 -15.80
N VAL A 79 -9.54 -20.48 -15.90
CA VAL A 79 -8.14 -20.55 -16.28
C VAL A 79 -8.04 -20.30 -17.79
N PRO A 80 -7.29 -19.29 -18.24
CA PRO A 80 -7.17 -18.98 -19.66
C PRO A 80 -6.48 -20.13 -20.41
N PRO A 81 -6.75 -20.27 -21.72
CA PRO A 81 -6.08 -21.27 -22.55
C PRO A 81 -4.56 -21.03 -22.57
N PRO A 82 -3.75 -22.09 -22.73
CA PRO A 82 -2.30 -21.98 -22.86
C PRO A 82 -1.94 -21.22 -24.16
N ILE A 83 -0.99 -20.27 -24.08
CA ILE A 83 -0.51 -19.51 -25.25
C ILE A 83 0.15 -20.45 -26.26
N ILE A 84 0.94 -21.41 -25.76
CA ILE A 84 1.59 -22.43 -26.58
C ILE A 84 0.79 -23.72 -26.45
N PRO A 85 0.26 -24.27 -27.55
CA PRO A 85 -0.41 -25.56 -27.55
C PRO A 85 0.46 -26.62 -26.88
N GLN A 86 -0.15 -27.57 -26.16
CA GLN A 86 0.51 -28.68 -25.46
C GLN A 86 1.39 -28.28 -24.26
N MET A 87 1.65 -26.99 -24.00
CA MET A 87 2.38 -26.54 -22.81
C MET A 87 1.45 -25.86 -21.79
N PRO A 88 0.94 -26.58 -20.77
CA PRO A 88 0.01 -26.01 -19.78
C PRO A 88 0.66 -24.87 -18.96
N ASN A 89 1.97 -24.91 -18.75
CA ASN A 89 2.72 -23.85 -18.07
C ASN A 89 2.85 -22.55 -18.90
N SER A 90 2.32 -22.51 -20.13
CA SER A 90 2.30 -21.32 -20.99
C SER A 90 1.05 -20.45 -20.82
N ARG A 91 0.17 -20.78 -19.86
CA ARG A 91 -1.01 -19.98 -19.54
C ARG A 91 -0.61 -18.56 -19.11
N PRO A 92 -1.34 -17.52 -19.56
CA PRO A 92 -1.11 -16.17 -19.08
C PRO A 92 -1.53 -16.06 -17.59
N PRO A 93 -0.94 -15.12 -16.85
CA PRO A 93 -1.30 -14.90 -15.46
C PRO A 93 -2.75 -14.41 -15.34
N VAL A 94 -3.47 -14.93 -14.34
CA VAL A 94 -4.86 -14.55 -14.08
C VAL A 94 -4.91 -13.42 -13.08
N TYR A 95 -5.62 -12.35 -13.42
CA TYR A 95 -5.89 -11.23 -12.52
C TYR A 95 -7.22 -11.45 -11.82
N SER A 96 -7.15 -11.99 -10.61
CA SER A 96 -8.27 -12.10 -9.69
C SER A 96 -8.89 -10.72 -9.39
N PRO A 97 -10.18 -10.65 -9.04
CA PRO A 97 -10.90 -9.37 -8.92
C PRO A 97 -10.35 -8.46 -7.81
N ASP A 98 -9.88 -9.06 -6.71
CA ASP A 98 -9.15 -8.41 -5.62
C ASP A 98 -7.81 -7.81 -6.09
N LEU A 99 -6.98 -8.59 -6.79
CA LEU A 99 -5.71 -8.14 -7.35
C LEU A 99 -5.91 -7.07 -8.41
N ARG A 100 -6.98 -7.17 -9.21
CA ARG A 100 -7.36 -6.17 -10.19
C ARG A 100 -7.68 -4.83 -9.53
N ALA A 101 -8.45 -4.84 -8.45
CA ALA A 101 -8.67 -3.63 -7.66
C ALA A 101 -7.34 -3.07 -7.14
N LEU A 102 -6.47 -3.92 -6.58
CA LEU A 102 -5.16 -3.51 -6.06
C LEU A 102 -4.23 -2.93 -7.13
N LEU A 103 -4.30 -3.40 -8.38
CA LEU A 103 -3.46 -2.93 -9.47
C LEU A 103 -3.96 -1.61 -10.09
N THR A 104 -5.27 -1.38 -10.05
CA THR A 104 -5.93 -0.23 -10.69
C THR A 104 -6.12 0.96 -9.74
N ASN A 105 -6.00 0.76 -8.43
CA ASN A 105 -6.11 1.85 -7.45
C ASN A 105 -4.75 2.53 -7.17
N VAL A 106 -4.79 3.82 -6.85
CA VAL A 106 -3.62 4.65 -6.50
C VAL A 106 -3.07 4.31 -5.12
N ILE A 107 -3.93 3.99 -4.15
CA ILE A 107 -3.58 3.80 -2.73
C ILE A 107 -2.74 2.55 -2.53
N SER A 108 -3.07 1.48 -3.25
CA SER A 108 -2.48 0.15 -3.10
C SER A 108 -1.14 0.00 -3.82
N ARG A 109 -0.59 1.04 -4.45
CA ARG A 109 0.62 0.92 -5.27
C ARG A 109 1.70 1.92 -4.91
N THR A 110 2.93 1.50 -5.13
CA THR A 110 4.12 2.36 -5.06
C THR A 110 4.27 3.26 -6.29
N THR A 111 3.55 2.97 -7.38
CA THR A 111 3.65 3.64 -8.68
C THR A 111 2.26 3.99 -9.20
N LYS A 112 2.20 4.70 -10.34
CA LYS A 112 0.93 5.12 -10.97
C LYS A 112 -0.01 3.92 -11.21
N PRO A 113 -1.32 4.04 -10.91
CA PRO A 113 -2.31 2.98 -11.11
C PRO A 113 -2.35 2.47 -12.56
N LEU A 114 -2.68 1.19 -12.74
CA LEU A 114 -2.75 0.58 -14.06
C LEU A 114 -4.11 0.93 -14.65
N ARG A 115 -4.12 1.20 -15.96
CA ARG A 115 -5.38 1.27 -16.69
C ARG A 115 -5.97 -0.13 -16.82
N PRO A 116 -7.29 -0.34 -16.72
CA PRO A 116 -7.90 -1.65 -16.88
C PRO A 116 -7.50 -2.36 -18.19
N GLY A 117 -7.31 -1.61 -19.28
CA GLY A 117 -6.82 -2.16 -20.56
C GLY A 117 -5.40 -2.73 -20.50
N GLN A 118 -4.52 -2.17 -19.65
CA GLN A 118 -3.14 -2.64 -19.49
C GLN A 118 -3.04 -4.01 -18.80
N LEU A 119 -4.12 -4.46 -18.14
CA LEU A 119 -4.19 -5.80 -17.56
C LEU A 119 -4.41 -6.88 -18.64
N LYS A 120 -5.10 -6.53 -19.73
CA LYS A 120 -5.31 -7.43 -20.87
C LYS A 120 -4.11 -7.40 -21.81
N LYS A 121 -3.67 -6.19 -22.18
CA LYS A 121 -2.55 -5.96 -23.09
C LYS A 121 -1.55 -4.99 -22.44
N PRO A 122 -0.44 -5.49 -21.88
CA PRO A 122 0.51 -4.63 -21.20
C PRO A 122 1.26 -3.76 -22.21
N SER A 123 1.67 -2.56 -21.79
CA SER A 123 2.40 -1.63 -22.66
C SER A 123 3.79 -2.10 -23.06
N THR A 124 4.33 -3.11 -22.38
CA THR A 124 5.61 -3.75 -22.71
C THR A 124 5.48 -4.78 -23.84
N LEU A 125 4.26 -5.16 -24.22
CA LEU A 125 4.01 -6.08 -25.31
C LEU A 125 4.11 -5.33 -26.65
N PRO A 126 4.98 -5.75 -27.58
CA PRO A 126 5.09 -5.10 -28.88
C PRO A 126 3.80 -5.33 -29.68
N PRO A 127 3.45 -4.44 -30.62
CA PRO A 127 2.24 -4.60 -31.42
C PRO A 127 2.31 -5.84 -32.33
N GLN A 128 3.52 -6.35 -32.65
CA GLN A 128 3.75 -7.67 -33.28
C GLN A 128 3.03 -8.85 -32.62
N ALA A 129 2.63 -8.72 -31.35
CA ALA A 129 1.85 -9.75 -30.67
C ALA A 129 0.45 -9.94 -31.29
N ASP A 130 -0.11 -8.88 -31.90
CA ASP A 130 -1.35 -8.97 -32.64
C ASP A 130 -1.02 -9.36 -34.08
N PRO A 131 -1.47 -10.54 -34.58
CA PRO A 131 -1.15 -10.99 -35.94
C PRO A 131 -1.78 -10.11 -37.03
N ALA A 132 -2.79 -9.31 -36.67
CA ALA A 132 -3.43 -8.35 -37.57
C ALA A 132 -2.68 -7.01 -37.68
N SER A 133 -1.67 -6.77 -36.83
CA SER A 133 -0.91 -5.52 -36.85
C SER A 133 0.01 -5.43 -38.07
N ASP A 134 0.26 -4.22 -38.56
CA ASP A 134 1.16 -4.00 -39.69
C ASP A 134 2.61 -4.39 -39.36
N GLU A 135 3.03 -4.24 -38.09
CA GLU A 135 4.35 -4.72 -37.65
C GLU A 135 4.47 -6.25 -37.72
N ALA A 136 3.41 -7.00 -37.38
CA ALA A 136 3.42 -8.45 -37.53
C ALA A 136 3.44 -8.87 -39.01
N ARG A 137 2.83 -8.07 -39.90
CA ARG A 137 2.90 -8.30 -41.35
C ARG A 137 4.28 -8.02 -41.92
N LEU A 138 4.93 -6.93 -41.46
CA LEU A 138 6.23 -6.49 -41.96
C LEU A 138 7.39 -7.33 -41.42
N PHE A 139 7.37 -7.67 -40.13
CA PHE A 139 8.48 -8.33 -39.43
C PHE A 139 8.18 -9.78 -39.01
N GLY A 140 6.96 -10.26 -39.23
CA GLY A 140 6.47 -11.55 -38.75
C GLY A 140 5.86 -11.49 -37.34
N PRO A 141 5.03 -12.49 -36.97
CA PRO A 141 4.36 -12.53 -35.67
C PRO A 141 5.34 -12.79 -34.51
N LEU A 142 5.02 -12.23 -33.34
CA LEU A 142 5.83 -12.45 -32.14
C LEU A 142 5.84 -13.93 -31.73
N SER A 143 7.03 -14.48 -31.44
CA SER A 143 7.11 -15.85 -30.93
C SER A 143 6.32 -16.03 -29.63
N LYS A 144 5.48 -17.07 -29.57
CA LYS A 144 4.61 -17.39 -28.42
C LYS A 144 5.39 -17.51 -27.09
N ARG A 145 6.62 -18.02 -27.14
CA ARG A 145 7.50 -18.13 -25.95
C ARG A 145 7.93 -16.75 -25.45
N ARG A 146 8.24 -15.82 -26.35
CA ARG A 146 8.58 -14.44 -26.00
C ARG A 146 7.37 -13.70 -25.44
N GLU A 147 6.20 -13.84 -26.06
CA GLU A 147 4.94 -13.31 -25.57
C GLU A 147 4.66 -13.75 -24.13
N LYS A 148 4.65 -15.08 -23.88
CA LYS A 148 4.52 -15.66 -22.53
C LYS A 148 5.50 -15.02 -21.54
N ASN A 149 6.77 -14.94 -21.90
CA ASN A 149 7.81 -14.40 -21.01
C ASN A 149 7.58 -12.92 -20.68
N ILE A 150 7.17 -12.12 -21.66
CA ILE A 150 6.84 -10.70 -21.47
C ILE A 150 5.65 -10.56 -20.51
N LEU A 151 4.57 -11.30 -20.73
CA LEU A 151 3.37 -11.26 -19.87
C LEU A 151 3.68 -11.67 -18.43
N HIS A 152 4.43 -12.75 -18.23
CA HIS A 152 4.82 -13.22 -16.89
C HIS A 152 5.76 -12.25 -16.18
N ARG A 153 6.71 -11.65 -16.91
CA ARG A 153 7.61 -10.65 -16.36
C ARG A 153 6.84 -9.40 -15.94
N TYR A 154 5.99 -8.89 -16.81
CA TYR A 154 5.13 -7.75 -16.53
C TYR A 154 4.27 -8.00 -15.29
N PHE A 155 3.59 -9.15 -15.22
CA PHE A 155 2.80 -9.52 -14.05
C PHE A 155 3.61 -9.51 -12.75
N LYS A 156 4.79 -10.16 -12.74
CA LYS A 156 5.67 -10.20 -11.55
C LYS A 156 6.15 -8.81 -11.14
N GLU A 157 6.50 -7.95 -12.11
CA GLU A 157 6.93 -6.58 -11.86
C GLU A 157 5.79 -5.72 -11.31
N GLU A 158 4.58 -5.87 -11.84
CA GLU A 158 3.41 -5.13 -11.37
C GLU A 158 2.96 -5.56 -9.98
N VAL A 159 2.93 -6.87 -9.69
CA VAL A 159 2.65 -7.41 -8.36
C VAL A 159 3.69 -6.96 -7.31
N ARG A 160 4.96 -6.79 -7.70
CA ARG A 160 6.00 -6.24 -6.82
C ARG A 160 5.76 -4.79 -6.41
N LYS A 161 4.97 -4.04 -7.17
CA LYS A 161 4.62 -2.63 -6.90
C LYS A 161 3.39 -2.49 -6.00
N VAL A 162 2.67 -3.57 -5.72
CA VAL A 162 1.48 -3.57 -4.86
C VAL A 162 1.86 -3.61 -3.38
N TYR A 163 1.19 -2.79 -2.57
CA TYR A 163 1.16 -2.91 -1.12
C TYR A 163 0.15 -4.00 -0.73
N PRO A 164 0.58 -5.08 -0.05
CA PRO A 164 -0.35 -6.16 0.27
C PRO A 164 -1.38 -5.71 1.32
N PRO A 165 -2.68 -5.94 1.15
CA PRO A 165 -3.64 -5.70 2.22
C PRO A 165 -3.43 -6.72 3.36
N PHE A 166 -3.82 -6.38 4.59
CA PHE A 166 -3.79 -7.36 5.69
C PHE A 166 -4.94 -8.36 5.59
N GLY A 167 -6.07 -7.91 5.04
CA GLY A 167 -7.31 -8.64 5.05
C GLY A 167 -8.36 -8.00 4.15
N VAL A 168 -9.53 -8.60 4.14
CA VAL A 168 -10.70 -8.13 3.41
C VAL A 168 -11.79 -7.79 4.41
N GLU A 169 -12.32 -6.57 4.32
CA GLU A 169 -13.45 -6.10 5.12
C GLU A 169 -14.72 -6.21 4.26
N VAL A 170 -15.72 -6.95 4.75
CA VAL A 170 -17.00 -7.11 4.04
C VAL A 170 -17.93 -5.98 4.48
N GLN A 171 -18.40 -5.19 3.51
CA GLN A 171 -19.46 -4.21 3.78
C GLN A 171 -20.77 -4.97 4.11
N ASN A 172 -21.58 -4.42 5.02
CA ASN A 172 -22.83 -5.00 5.56
C ASN A 172 -22.68 -6.02 6.70
N GLY A 173 -21.50 -6.11 7.34
CA GLY A 173 -21.32 -6.89 8.58
C GLY A 173 -21.38 -8.41 8.43
N LYS A 174 -21.53 -8.91 7.20
CA LYS A 174 -21.47 -10.35 6.89
C LYS A 174 -20.08 -10.91 7.13
N THR A 175 -20.00 -12.16 7.56
CA THR A 175 -18.71 -12.84 7.71
C THR A 175 -18.11 -13.19 6.35
N LEU A 176 -16.77 -13.32 6.27
CA LEU A 176 -16.09 -13.71 5.03
C LEU A 176 -16.52 -15.09 4.53
N GLU A 177 -16.88 -15.98 5.46
CA GLU A 177 -17.33 -17.35 5.21
C GLU A 177 -18.69 -17.38 4.52
N GLU A 178 -19.64 -16.55 4.97
CA GLU A 178 -20.97 -16.41 4.34
C GLU A 178 -20.88 -15.97 2.87
N VAL A 179 -19.91 -15.09 2.56
CA VAL A 179 -19.71 -14.58 1.20
C VAL A 179 -18.84 -15.52 0.37
N GLY A 180 -18.16 -16.48 1.01
CA GLY A 180 -17.23 -17.40 0.36
C GLY A 180 -16.01 -16.69 -0.23
N ILE A 181 -15.52 -15.65 0.45
CA ILE A 181 -14.31 -14.91 0.08
C ILE A 181 -13.14 -15.40 0.90
N ARG A 182 -11.98 -15.47 0.27
CA ARG A 182 -10.74 -15.82 0.96
C ARG A 182 -10.23 -14.62 1.74
N GLY A 183 -9.96 -14.82 3.02
CA GLY A 183 -9.27 -13.84 3.83
C GLY A 183 -7.80 -13.67 3.40
N GLY A 184 -7.22 -12.52 3.72
CA GLY A 184 -5.77 -12.32 3.62
C GLY A 184 -5.04 -13.07 4.74
N ALA A 185 -3.73 -13.29 4.60
CA ALA A 185 -2.93 -13.98 5.61
C ALA A 185 -2.86 -13.24 6.96
N GLY A 186 -3.18 -11.94 7.00
CA GLY A 186 -3.28 -11.14 8.22
C GLY A 186 -4.71 -10.99 8.77
N GLN A 187 -5.69 -11.68 8.20
CA GLN A 187 -7.08 -11.61 8.65
C GLN A 187 -7.20 -12.08 10.10
N GLY A 188 -8.02 -11.39 10.91
CA GLY A 188 -8.28 -11.77 12.30
C GLY A 188 -7.24 -11.29 13.32
N LEU A 189 -6.03 -10.89 12.89
CA LEU A 189 -4.98 -10.41 13.79
C LEU A 189 -5.24 -9.01 14.38
N ASN A 190 -6.26 -8.30 13.89
CA ASN A 190 -6.61 -6.94 14.30
C ASN A 190 -5.45 -5.91 14.25
N LEU A 191 -4.36 -6.20 13.53
CA LEU A 191 -3.15 -5.37 13.46
C LEU A 191 -3.45 -3.92 13.08
N ARG A 192 -4.43 -3.70 12.20
CA ARG A 192 -4.88 -2.36 11.82
C ARG A 192 -5.45 -1.61 13.02
N LYS A 193 -6.36 -2.25 13.78
CA LYS A 193 -6.99 -1.65 14.97
C LYS A 193 -5.92 -1.30 16.02
N ASP A 194 -4.92 -2.16 16.20
CA ASP A 194 -3.79 -1.89 17.09
C ASP A 194 -2.98 -0.65 16.64
N ILE A 195 -2.69 -0.53 15.35
CA ILE A 195 -2.01 0.66 14.80
C ILE A 195 -2.86 1.92 15.02
N GLU A 196 -4.16 1.83 14.74
CA GLU A 196 -5.10 2.93 14.91
C GLU A 196 -5.29 3.33 16.38
N ALA A 197 -5.15 2.38 17.31
CA ALA A 197 -5.12 2.61 18.75
C ALA A 197 -3.85 3.39 19.14
N ILE A 198 -2.67 2.93 18.71
CA ILE A 198 -1.39 3.63 18.96
C ILE A 198 -1.44 5.09 18.52
N ILE A 199 -2.03 5.36 17.35
CA ILE A 199 -2.19 6.73 16.81
C ILE A 199 -3.17 7.55 17.65
N GLY A 200 -4.24 6.92 18.14
CA GLY A 200 -5.33 7.59 18.84
C GLY A 200 -6.25 8.39 17.90
N PRO A 201 -7.20 9.16 18.46
CA PRO A 201 -8.11 10.01 17.69
C PRO A 201 -7.37 11.18 17.04
N VAL A 202 -7.64 11.43 15.75
CA VAL A 202 -6.99 12.49 14.95
C VAL A 202 -7.60 13.86 15.23
N TRP A 203 -8.90 13.91 15.52
CA TRP A 203 -9.69 15.15 15.68
C TRP A 203 -9.53 15.86 17.03
N LYS A 204 -8.66 15.39 17.92
CA LYS A 204 -8.41 16.10 19.17
C LYS A 204 -7.44 17.26 18.90
N PRO A 205 -7.79 18.51 19.28
CA PRO A 205 -6.89 19.64 19.11
C PRO A 205 -5.52 19.31 19.71
N PRO A 206 -4.43 19.83 19.12
CA PRO A 206 -3.11 19.71 19.75
C PRO A 206 -3.21 20.23 21.19
N PRO A 207 -2.45 19.65 22.14
CA PRO A 207 -2.39 20.21 23.47
C PRO A 207 -1.99 21.67 23.35
N LEU A 208 -2.69 22.56 24.07
CA LEU A 208 -2.44 23.99 24.06
C LEU A 208 -0.95 24.27 24.24
N THR A 209 -0.40 25.15 23.41
CA THR A 209 0.99 25.57 23.51
C THR A 209 1.23 26.28 24.84
N ARG A 210 2.49 26.39 25.28
CA ARG A 210 2.82 27.09 26.53
C ARG A 210 2.29 28.54 26.52
N ARG A 211 2.37 29.22 25.37
CA ARG A 211 1.87 30.60 25.20
C ARG A 211 0.34 30.67 25.32
N GLU A 212 -0.38 29.77 24.66
CA GLU A 212 -1.84 29.70 24.77
C GLU A 212 -2.28 29.39 26.21
N ARG A 213 -1.58 28.50 26.91
CA ARG A 213 -1.86 28.22 28.33
C ARG A 213 -1.63 29.41 29.23
N GLN A 214 -0.55 30.17 29.00
CA GLN A 214 -0.28 31.41 29.74
C GLN A 214 -1.35 32.48 29.46
N ALA A 215 -1.79 32.62 28.20
CA ALA A 215 -2.87 33.53 27.84
C ALA A 215 -4.22 33.15 28.46
N LEU A 216 -4.47 31.85 28.65
CA LEU A 216 -5.68 31.33 29.29
C LEU A 216 -5.65 31.38 30.82
N GLY A 217 -4.59 31.90 31.44
CA GLY A 217 -4.48 32.04 32.90
C GLY A 217 -4.59 30.71 33.66
N THR A 218 -4.42 29.57 32.98
CA THR A 218 -4.62 28.26 33.57
C THR A 218 -3.34 27.84 34.29
N GLU A 219 -3.16 28.31 35.52
CA GLU A 219 -2.08 27.88 36.38
C GLU A 219 -2.29 26.41 36.78
N ASN A 220 -1.43 25.55 36.23
CA ASN A 220 -1.24 24.14 36.57
C ASN A 220 -2.47 23.21 36.45
N PRO A 221 -2.68 22.59 35.27
CA PRO A 221 -3.25 21.26 35.25
C PRO A 221 -2.13 20.26 35.57
N THR A 222 -2.25 19.63 36.74
CA THR A 222 -1.69 18.32 37.08
C THR A 222 -1.63 17.46 35.82
N SER A 223 -0.43 17.02 35.46
CA SER A 223 -0.11 16.02 34.42
C SER A 223 -1.33 15.57 33.64
N THR A 224 -1.63 16.26 32.54
CA THR A 224 -2.75 15.91 31.65
C THR A 224 -2.51 14.48 31.18
N GLU A 225 -3.16 13.52 31.84
CA GLU A 225 -3.04 12.12 31.49
C GLU A 225 -3.33 12.03 30.00
N SER A 226 -2.40 11.45 29.26
CA SER A 226 -2.61 11.23 27.84
C SER A 226 -3.93 10.48 27.71
N PRO A 227 -4.88 10.97 26.89
CA PRO A 227 -6.20 10.35 26.82
C PRO A 227 -6.04 8.85 26.60
N PRO A 228 -6.80 8.01 27.32
CA PRO A 228 -6.56 6.58 27.38
C PRO A 228 -6.45 6.00 25.96
N GLY A 229 -5.36 5.29 25.71
CA GLY A 229 -5.07 4.64 24.44
C GLY A 229 -4.21 5.42 23.45
N ARG A 230 -3.95 6.73 23.61
CA ARG A 230 -3.09 7.49 22.69
C ARG A 230 -1.61 7.36 23.08
N HIS A 231 -0.74 6.98 22.14
CA HIS A 231 0.69 6.94 22.41
C HIS A 231 1.26 8.36 22.67
N PRO A 232 2.03 8.58 23.76
CA PRO A 232 2.50 9.92 24.14
C PRO A 232 3.45 10.52 23.09
N SER A 233 4.36 9.71 22.54
CA SER A 233 5.30 10.16 21.51
C SER A 233 4.60 10.53 20.19
N ARG A 234 4.62 11.83 19.84
CA ARG A 234 4.17 12.34 18.52
C ARG A 234 4.96 11.71 17.37
N TRP A 235 6.26 11.49 17.57
CA TRP A 235 7.13 10.90 16.55
C TRP A 235 6.64 9.51 16.16
N LEU A 236 6.38 8.64 17.14
CA LEU A 236 5.86 7.30 16.89
C LEU A 236 4.51 7.35 16.19
N ARG A 237 3.58 8.18 16.68
CA ARG A 237 2.26 8.33 16.04
C ARG A 237 2.37 8.71 14.58
N ARG A 238 3.20 9.69 14.23
CA ARG A 238 3.42 10.08 12.81
C ARG A 238 3.97 8.95 11.95
N ARG A 239 4.87 8.11 12.49
CA ARG A 239 5.40 6.95 11.76
C ARG A 239 4.34 5.90 11.51
N TYR A 240 3.49 5.62 12.50
CA TYR A 240 2.35 4.73 12.34
C TYR A 240 1.28 5.29 11.40
N GLN A 241 1.04 6.61 11.38
CA GLN A 241 0.17 7.26 10.39
C GLN A 241 0.72 7.13 8.96
N SER A 242 2.04 7.28 8.78
CA SER A 242 2.73 7.03 7.50
C SER A 242 2.65 5.56 7.07
N LEU A 243 2.72 4.63 8.04
CA LEU A 243 2.47 3.22 7.77
C LEU A 243 1.04 2.98 7.28
N LEU A 244 0.02 3.56 7.94
CA LEU A 244 -1.38 3.45 7.50
C LEU A 244 -1.62 3.97 6.09
N ALA A 245 -0.86 4.97 5.63
CA ALA A 245 -0.96 5.47 4.26
C ALA A 245 -0.59 4.41 3.20
N ARG A 246 0.23 3.43 3.59
CA ARG A 246 0.77 2.33 2.76
C ARG A 246 0.13 0.98 3.09
N LEU A 247 -0.97 1.01 3.85
CA LEU A 247 -1.79 -0.14 4.20
C LEU A 247 -3.16 0.01 3.55
N PRO A 248 -3.33 -0.48 2.31
CA PRO A 248 -4.64 -0.46 1.66
C PRO A 248 -5.61 -1.37 2.42
N ILE A 249 -6.84 -0.89 2.57
CA ILE A 249 -7.96 -1.64 3.12
C ILE A 249 -8.74 -2.16 1.93
N LEU A 250 -8.80 -3.48 1.78
CA LEU A 250 -9.59 -4.08 0.71
C LEU A 250 -11.01 -4.29 1.23
N GLN A 251 -11.97 -3.54 0.70
CA GLN A 251 -13.38 -3.68 1.01
C GLN A 251 -14.07 -4.49 -0.07
N PHE A 252 -14.97 -5.39 0.36
CA PHE A 252 -15.82 -6.13 -0.54
C PHE A 252 -17.27 -5.73 -0.34
N THR A 253 -17.89 -5.28 -1.42
CA THR A 253 -19.32 -5.00 -1.47
C THR A 253 -20.02 -6.17 -2.18
N PRO A 254 -20.83 -6.98 -1.47
CA PRO A 254 -21.58 -8.05 -2.10
C PRO A 254 -22.60 -7.46 -3.08
N GLY A 255 -22.66 -8.00 -4.30
CA GLY A 255 -23.74 -7.68 -5.25
C GLY A 255 -25.01 -8.49 -4.97
N GLN A 256 -25.96 -8.48 -5.91
CA GLN A 256 -27.19 -9.28 -5.81
C GLN A 256 -26.89 -10.78 -5.62
N ASN A 257 -25.91 -11.30 -6.37
CA ASN A 257 -25.36 -12.62 -6.05
C ASN A 257 -24.20 -12.44 -5.06
N PRO A 258 -24.17 -13.21 -3.94
CA PRO A 258 -23.10 -13.12 -2.94
C PRO A 258 -21.72 -13.44 -3.54
N ARG A 259 -21.69 -14.18 -4.65
CA ARG A 259 -20.47 -14.56 -5.38
C ARG A 259 -19.99 -13.49 -6.37
N THR A 260 -20.83 -12.54 -6.75
CA THR A 260 -20.48 -11.45 -7.66
C THR A 260 -20.52 -10.14 -6.88
N GLY A 261 -19.39 -9.73 -6.34
CA GLY A 261 -19.25 -8.43 -5.70
C GLY A 261 -18.11 -7.63 -6.28
N ARG A 262 -18.01 -6.40 -5.79
CA ARG A 262 -16.98 -5.44 -6.19
C ARG A 262 -15.98 -5.30 -5.05
N TYR A 263 -14.70 -5.22 -5.42
CA TYR A 263 -13.65 -4.84 -4.51
C TYR A 263 -13.35 -3.36 -4.65
N GLU A 264 -13.36 -2.66 -3.53
CA GLU A 264 -12.96 -1.26 -3.41
C GLU A 264 -11.78 -1.16 -2.45
N ILE A 265 -10.97 -0.12 -2.63
CA ILE A 265 -9.78 0.08 -1.81
C ILE A 265 -9.88 1.41 -1.13
N GLU A 266 -9.84 1.37 0.18
CA GLU A 266 -9.84 2.54 1.03
C GLU A 266 -8.50 2.70 1.74
N ARG A 267 -8.28 3.92 2.22
CA ARG A 267 -7.19 4.27 3.10
C ARG A 267 -7.79 4.61 4.46
N SER A 268 -7.11 4.25 5.55
CA SER A 268 -7.57 4.64 6.89
C SER A 268 -7.64 6.17 7.00
N ASN A 269 -8.71 6.69 7.61
CA ASN A 269 -8.86 8.13 7.89
C ASN A 269 -7.78 8.67 8.82
N LYS A 270 -7.07 7.79 9.53
CA LYS A 270 -5.93 8.14 10.39
C LYS A 270 -4.60 8.13 9.65
N ALA A 271 -4.57 7.73 8.39
CA ALA A 271 -3.36 7.76 7.58
C ALA A 271 -2.90 9.21 7.38
N LEU A 272 -1.58 9.40 7.38
CA LEU A 272 -1.03 10.66 6.94
C LEU A 272 -1.24 10.71 5.42
N VAL A 273 -2.23 11.47 4.95
CA VAL A 273 -2.34 11.76 3.51
C VAL A 273 -1.03 12.41 3.13
N ASP A 274 -0.39 11.82 2.13
CA ASP A 274 1.02 12.01 1.87
C ASP A 274 1.26 13.39 1.28
N ILE A 275 1.41 14.38 2.15
CA ILE A 275 1.85 15.73 1.78
C ILE A 275 3.33 15.67 1.33
N TYR A 276 4.04 14.56 1.58
CA TYR A 276 5.49 14.47 1.44
C TYR A 276 6.00 13.56 0.31
N THR A 277 5.22 12.63 -0.26
CA THR A 277 5.72 11.83 -1.41
C THR A 277 5.81 12.58 -2.73
N ALA A 278 5.23 13.77 -2.84
CA ALA A 278 5.31 14.58 -4.05
C ALA A 278 6.07 15.91 -3.85
N GLY A 279 7.06 16.01 -2.96
CA GLY A 279 7.85 17.25 -2.81
C GLY A 279 7.01 18.52 -2.57
N GLY A 280 5.74 18.35 -2.20
CA GLY A 280 4.80 19.42 -1.99
C GLY A 280 5.19 20.08 -0.68
N ARG A 281 5.74 21.29 -0.77
CA ARG A 281 5.65 22.21 0.36
C ARG A 281 4.20 22.16 0.83
N LEU A 282 3.99 21.94 2.12
CA LEU A 282 2.70 22.16 2.75
C LEU A 282 2.21 23.51 2.22
N LEU A 283 1.23 23.50 1.32
CA LEU A 283 0.55 24.73 0.98
C LEU A 283 -0.06 25.19 2.31
N PRO A 284 0.23 26.43 2.75
CA PRO A 284 -0.34 26.93 3.98
C PRO A 284 -1.87 26.76 3.90
N VAL A 285 -2.49 26.39 5.02
CA VAL A 285 -3.95 26.38 5.13
C VAL A 285 -4.41 27.77 4.70
N ALA A 286 -5.27 27.84 3.68
CA ALA A 286 -5.79 29.11 3.19
C ALA A 286 -6.46 29.83 4.36
N GLY A 287 -5.90 30.96 4.78
CA GLY A 287 -6.53 31.83 5.75
C GLY A 287 -7.78 32.46 5.16
N ALA A 288 -8.63 33.01 6.02
CA ALA A 288 -9.83 33.75 5.64
C ALA A 288 -9.65 34.70 4.42
N PRO A 289 -8.57 35.50 4.30
CA PRO A 289 -8.40 36.38 3.14
C PRO A 289 -8.17 35.63 1.82
N GLN A 290 -7.52 34.46 1.85
CA GLN A 290 -7.27 33.66 0.64
C GLN A 290 -8.53 32.91 0.20
N VAL A 291 -9.35 32.45 1.15
CA VAL A 291 -10.67 31.87 0.87
C VAL A 291 -11.59 32.92 0.24
N ALA A 292 -11.67 34.11 0.84
CA ALA A 292 -12.47 35.22 0.32
C ALA A 292 -12.02 35.67 -1.08
N TRP A 293 -10.71 35.73 -1.34
CA TRP A 293 -10.18 36.04 -2.67
C TRP A 293 -10.58 34.98 -3.72
N TYR A 294 -10.52 33.70 -3.36
CA TYR A 294 -10.91 32.61 -4.27
C TYR A 294 -12.41 32.63 -4.59
N GLU A 295 -13.25 32.85 -3.58
CA GLU A 295 -14.70 33.01 -3.76
C GLU A 295 -15.04 34.21 -4.65
N ALA A 296 -14.37 35.35 -4.43
CA ALA A 296 -14.51 36.52 -5.30
C ALA A 296 -14.07 36.24 -6.74
N ALA A 297 -12.91 35.59 -6.94
CA ALA A 297 -12.40 35.26 -8.27
C ALA A 297 -13.26 34.23 -9.01
N SER A 298 -13.88 33.29 -8.30
CA SER A 298 -14.78 32.28 -8.88
C SER A 298 -16.18 32.80 -9.17
N SER A 299 -16.59 33.89 -8.51
CA SER A 299 -17.85 34.59 -8.78
C SER A 299 -17.81 35.50 -10.02
N GLN A 300 -16.62 35.80 -10.57
CA GLN A 300 -16.52 36.59 -11.78
C GLN A 300 -16.94 35.78 -13.02
N PRO A 301 -17.84 36.30 -13.88
CA PRO A 301 -18.26 35.61 -15.08
C PRO A 301 -17.05 35.44 -16.04
N LYS A 302 -16.82 34.21 -16.49
CA LYS A 302 -15.73 33.82 -17.42
C LYS A 302 -15.64 34.65 -18.72
N ALA A 303 -16.65 35.47 -19.02
CA ALA A 303 -16.76 36.21 -20.26
C ALA A 303 -15.78 37.41 -20.38
N GLU A 304 -15.23 37.94 -19.28
CA GLU A 304 -14.40 39.16 -19.36
C GLU A 304 -12.90 38.90 -19.56
N LEU A 305 -12.40 37.70 -19.28
CA LEU A 305 -10.96 37.39 -19.29
C LEU A 305 -10.34 37.25 -20.68
N THR A 306 -11.14 37.06 -21.73
CA THR A 306 -10.64 37.04 -23.12
C THR A 306 -10.52 38.44 -23.74
N SER A 307 -11.15 39.46 -23.16
CA SER A 307 -11.14 40.84 -23.70
C SER A 307 -9.90 41.67 -23.30
N LYS A 308 -9.15 41.24 -22.27
CA LYS A 308 -7.99 41.98 -21.74
C LYS A 308 -6.63 41.47 -22.20
N LEU A 309 -6.59 40.48 -23.09
CA LEU A 309 -5.34 39.92 -23.66
C LEU A 309 -5.11 40.33 -25.13
N SER A 310 -5.92 41.27 -25.66
CA SER A 310 -5.79 41.78 -27.03
C SER A 310 -5.43 43.28 -27.12
N MET A 311 -4.76 43.81 -26.11
CA MET A 311 -4.05 45.10 -26.16
C MET A 311 -2.59 44.88 -25.75
#